data_AF-A0A847Y491-F1
#
_entry.id   AF-A0A847Y491-F1
#
_cell.length_a   1.000
_cell.length_b   1.000
_cell.length_c   1.000
_cell.angle_alpha   90.00
_cell.angle_beta   90.00
_cell.angle_gamma   90.00
#
_symmetry.space_group_name_H-M   'P 1'
#
loop_
_entity.id
_entity.type
_entity.pdbx_description
1 polymer ?
#
loop_
_entity_poly.entity_id
_entity_poly.type
_entity_poly.pdbx_seq_one_letter_code
_entity_poly.pdbx_strand_id
1 'polypeptide(L)'
;MKILHELLETLPVEPIQVRDIVIGVHWTMVCSKYAGLGSTIVETGPHGHSPVTSVGELHQKSAQDLARFILSDSLLEASIGIAALNSIIEIDESKIVQVNASDILASESEGKNLAVVGHFPFVDSMKAICRNCWVIEKKPYGEDFPEEAASEYIPRADVVAITGTAFINHTIETLLSLCQPCAKIMILGPSTPMLPLLFDHNVTFLSGSRVIDEEAARITIQQGAIFKQVKGVRLISMNHNERNPE
;
A
#
# COMPACT_ATOMS: atom_id res chain seq x y z
N MET A 1 6.59 12.78 -7.09
CA MET A 1 6.14 12.77 -5.67
C MET A 1 4.97 13.73 -5.42
N LYS A 2 4.30 14.26 -6.46
CA LYS A 2 3.09 15.06 -6.33
C LYS A 2 2.01 14.36 -5.50
N ILE A 3 1.72 13.08 -5.77
CA ILE A 3 0.71 12.29 -5.03
C ILE A 3 1.07 12.22 -3.55
N LEU A 4 2.35 12.00 -3.22
CA LEU A 4 2.80 11.95 -1.82
C LEU A 4 2.58 13.29 -1.10
N HIS A 5 2.84 14.41 -1.77
CA HIS A 5 2.56 15.73 -1.22
C HIS A 5 1.05 15.95 -1.01
N GLU A 6 0.21 15.62 -1.99
CA GLU A 6 -1.24 15.74 -1.86
C GLU A 6 -1.78 14.87 -0.71
N LEU A 7 -1.24 13.66 -0.51
CA LEU A 7 -1.58 12.81 0.65
C LEU A 7 -1.22 13.51 1.98
N LEU A 8 -0.05 14.14 2.06
CA LEU A 8 0.38 14.88 3.26
C LEU A 8 -0.47 16.13 3.51
N GLU A 9 -0.99 16.77 2.46
CA GLU A 9 -1.90 17.91 2.57
C GLU A 9 -3.27 17.54 3.14
N THR A 10 -3.66 16.26 3.07
CA THR A 10 -4.90 15.77 3.73
C THR A 10 -4.78 15.64 5.24
N LEU A 11 -3.57 15.76 5.80
CA LEU A 11 -3.35 15.55 7.22
C LEU A 11 -3.97 16.68 8.07
N PRO A 12 -4.51 16.35 9.25
CA PRO A 12 -5.07 17.36 10.14
C PRO A 12 -3.99 18.30 10.66
N VAL A 13 -4.35 19.58 10.81
CA VAL A 13 -3.46 20.64 11.29
C VAL A 13 -3.01 20.39 12.73
N GLU A 14 -3.92 19.93 13.59
CA GLU A 14 -3.61 19.64 14.99
C GLU A 14 -2.75 18.38 15.12
N PRO A 15 -1.60 18.44 15.81
CA PRO A 15 -0.68 17.31 15.91
C PRO A 15 -1.29 16.17 16.70
N ILE A 16 -1.21 14.95 16.15
CA ILE A 16 -1.68 13.74 16.81
C ILE A 16 -0.48 13.01 17.39
N GLN A 17 -0.44 12.81 18.71
CA GLN A 17 0.68 12.13 19.36
C GLN A 17 0.78 10.66 18.93
N VAL A 18 1.99 10.20 18.66
CA VAL A 18 2.28 8.77 18.48
C VAL A 18 2.23 8.08 19.86
N ARG A 19 1.42 7.03 19.97
CA ARG A 19 1.28 6.19 21.16
C ARG A 19 2.27 5.04 21.18
N ASP A 20 2.54 4.43 20.03
CA ASP A 20 3.45 3.29 19.91
C ASP A 20 4.00 3.21 18.46
N ILE A 21 5.18 2.61 18.32
CA ILE A 21 5.79 2.32 17.03
C ILE A 21 6.54 0.99 17.09
N VAL A 22 6.28 0.12 16.12
CA VAL A 22 6.96 -1.16 15.97
C VAL A 22 7.52 -1.28 14.57
N ILE A 23 8.80 -1.62 14.48
CA ILE A 23 9.47 -1.98 13.23
C ILE A 23 9.72 -3.49 13.29
N GLY A 24 8.84 -4.26 12.66
CA GLY A 24 9.00 -5.71 12.50
C GLY A 24 9.80 -6.06 11.25
N VAL A 25 10.05 -7.36 11.03
CA VAL A 25 10.80 -7.82 9.85
C VAL A 25 10.02 -7.58 8.54
N HIS A 26 8.70 -7.68 8.59
CA HIS A 26 7.83 -7.53 7.42
C HIS A 26 6.93 -6.29 7.48
N TRP A 27 6.61 -5.80 8.68
CA TRP A 27 5.62 -4.74 8.89
C TRP A 27 6.12 -3.70 9.89
N THR A 28 5.99 -2.45 9.49
CA THR A 28 6.10 -1.29 10.35
C THR A 28 4.69 -0.88 10.76
N MET A 29 4.48 -0.70 12.06
CA MET A 29 3.21 -0.26 12.63
C MET A 29 3.42 1.04 13.41
N VAL A 30 2.54 2.00 13.18
CA VAL A 30 2.48 3.25 13.97
C VAL A 30 1.08 3.38 14.55
N CYS A 31 1.00 3.60 15.86
CA CYS A 31 -0.24 3.83 16.59
C CYS A 31 -0.34 5.31 16.93
N SER A 32 -1.35 6.01 16.41
CA SER A 32 -1.69 7.40 16.70
C SER A 32 -3.19 7.54 16.99
N LYS A 33 -3.97 8.23 16.15
CA LYS A 33 -5.45 8.26 16.20
C LYS A 33 -6.03 6.85 16.04
N TYR A 34 -5.45 6.09 15.12
CA TYR A 34 -5.66 4.66 14.92
C TYR A 34 -4.30 3.97 14.81
N ALA A 35 -4.26 2.70 14.41
CA ALA A 35 -3.02 2.03 14.03
C ALA A 35 -2.95 1.81 12.51
N GLY A 36 -1.82 2.21 11.93
CA GLY A 36 -1.53 2.08 10.52
C GLY A 36 -0.37 1.12 10.27
N LEU A 37 -0.40 0.46 9.12
CA LEU A 37 0.63 -0.47 8.70
C LEU A 37 1.34 0.04 7.44
N GLY A 38 2.60 -0.35 7.31
CA GLY A 38 3.41 -0.25 6.11
C GLY A 38 4.32 -1.47 6.02
N SER A 39 4.60 -1.96 4.82
CA SER A 39 5.64 -2.98 4.65
C SER A 39 6.98 -2.43 5.12
N THR A 40 7.73 -3.20 5.91
CA THR A 40 9.10 -2.82 6.26
C THR A 40 10.01 -3.10 5.09
N ILE A 41 10.57 -2.05 4.50
CA ILE A 41 11.52 -2.16 3.41
C ILE A 41 12.85 -1.59 3.89
N VAL A 42 13.90 -2.38 3.76
CA VAL A 42 15.26 -1.98 4.11
C VAL A 42 16.08 -1.99 2.83
N GLU A 43 16.85 -0.93 2.62
CA GLU A 43 17.78 -0.85 1.49
C GLU A 43 18.84 -1.95 1.54
N THR A 44 19.20 -2.41 0.35
CA THR A 44 20.37 -3.26 0.18
C THR A 44 21.60 -2.36 0.08
N GLY A 45 22.41 -2.33 1.15
CA GLY A 45 23.62 -1.51 1.19
C GLY A 45 24.52 -1.86 2.37
N PRO A 46 25.73 -1.28 2.43
CA PRO A 46 26.61 -1.44 3.59
C PRO A 46 25.90 -0.94 4.86
N HIS A 47 26.11 -1.66 5.98
CA HIS A 47 25.48 -1.32 7.26
C HIS A 47 25.69 0.15 7.63
N GLY A 48 24.60 0.83 8.01
CA GLY A 48 24.62 2.21 8.50
C GLY A 48 24.46 3.31 7.44
N HIS A 49 24.28 2.98 6.16
CA HIS A 49 24.10 4.00 5.11
C HIS A 49 22.72 4.67 5.07
N SER A 50 21.72 4.07 5.73
CA SER A 50 20.33 4.56 5.71
C SER A 50 19.80 4.65 7.15
N PRO A 51 20.33 5.59 7.96
CA PRO A 51 19.89 5.75 9.34
C PRO A 51 18.43 6.22 9.39
N VAL A 52 17.72 5.81 10.44
CA VAL A 52 16.42 6.41 10.77
C VAL A 52 16.68 7.61 11.68
N THR A 53 16.13 8.75 11.32
CA THR A 53 16.23 10.01 12.05
C THR A 53 15.48 9.93 13.38
N SER A 54 16.07 10.46 14.46
CA SER A 54 15.46 10.48 15.80
C SER A 54 15.09 9.10 16.37
N VAL A 55 15.88 8.06 16.07
CA VAL A 55 15.78 6.76 16.77
C VAL A 55 15.87 6.97 18.28
N GLY A 56 14.99 6.32 19.03
CA GLY A 56 14.83 6.52 20.47
C GLY A 56 13.79 7.59 20.84
N GLU A 57 13.37 8.43 19.90
CA GLU A 57 12.44 9.54 20.13
C GLU A 57 11.23 9.54 19.19
N LEU A 58 11.11 8.55 18.29
CA LEU A 58 9.99 8.48 17.32
C LEU A 58 8.61 8.50 18.00
N HIS A 59 8.47 7.85 19.16
CA HIS A 59 7.24 7.84 19.95
C HIS A 59 6.90 9.20 20.58
N GLN A 60 7.85 10.14 20.61
CA GLN A 60 7.65 11.50 21.12
C GLN A 60 7.19 12.47 20.02
N LYS A 61 7.25 12.07 18.74
CA LYS A 61 6.82 12.89 17.61
C LYS A 61 5.31 12.81 17.37
N SER A 62 4.80 13.78 16.61
CA SER A 62 3.45 13.66 16.05
C SER A 62 3.42 12.67 14.89
N ALA A 63 2.27 12.07 14.64
CA ALA A 63 2.05 11.18 13.51
C ALA A 63 2.25 11.91 12.18
N GLN A 64 1.96 13.21 12.12
CA GLN A 64 2.22 14.05 10.94
C GLN A 64 3.72 14.22 10.68
N ASP A 65 4.53 14.41 11.72
CA ASP A 65 5.99 14.49 11.57
C ASP A 65 6.56 13.18 11.05
N LEU A 66 6.08 12.05 11.58
CA LEU A 66 6.46 10.74 11.05
C LEU A 66 5.94 10.52 9.64
N ALA A 67 4.71 10.93 9.31
CA ALA A 67 4.12 10.76 7.98
C ALA A 67 4.97 11.41 6.89
N ARG A 68 5.61 12.57 7.18
CA ARG A 68 6.55 13.23 6.25
C ARG A 68 7.75 12.37 5.88
N PHE A 69 8.09 11.35 6.66
CA PHE A 69 9.16 10.41 6.30
C PHE A 69 8.84 9.63 5.02
N ILE A 70 7.59 9.61 4.55
CA ILE A 70 7.21 9.04 3.25
C ILE A 70 8.00 9.66 2.09
N LEU A 71 8.50 10.89 2.27
CA LEU A 71 9.32 11.60 1.28
C LEU A 71 10.83 11.29 1.39
N SER A 72 11.25 10.53 2.40
CA SER A 72 12.66 10.19 2.60
C SER A 72 13.15 9.24 1.52
N ASP A 73 14.39 9.44 1.08
CA ASP A 73 15.10 8.48 0.22
C ASP A 73 15.38 7.16 0.95
N SER A 74 15.40 7.18 2.30
CA SER A 74 15.53 5.98 3.13
C SER A 74 14.24 5.16 3.09
N LEU A 75 14.26 3.98 2.46
CA LEU A 75 13.07 3.12 2.35
C LEU A 75 12.48 2.73 3.71
N LEU A 76 13.32 2.60 4.74
CA LEU A 76 12.85 2.30 6.09
C LEU A 76 12.16 3.51 6.74
N GLU A 77 12.67 4.72 6.52
CA GLU A 77 11.97 5.94 6.93
C GLU A 77 10.65 6.07 6.16
N ALA A 78 10.63 5.83 4.85
CA ALA A 78 9.42 5.85 4.05
C ALA A 78 8.38 4.80 4.52
N SER A 79 8.83 3.61 4.95
CA SER A 79 7.99 2.60 5.61
C SER A 79 7.37 3.10 6.91
N ILE A 80 8.09 3.89 7.71
CA ILE A 80 7.55 4.55 8.91
C ILE A 80 6.53 5.61 8.50
N GLY A 81 6.84 6.40 7.46
CA GLY A 81 5.98 7.46 6.97
C GLY A 81 4.63 6.96 6.47
N ILE A 82 4.61 5.89 5.66
CA ILE A 82 3.34 5.32 5.19
C ILE A 82 2.51 4.73 6.35
N ALA A 83 3.15 4.07 7.34
CA ALA A 83 2.46 3.53 8.50
C ALA A 83 1.87 4.66 9.37
N ALA A 84 2.61 5.75 9.55
CA ALA A 84 2.15 6.94 10.26
C ALA A 84 0.99 7.62 9.52
N LEU A 85 1.09 7.81 8.20
CA LEU A 85 0.00 8.31 7.36
C LEU A 85 -1.26 7.46 7.55
N ASN A 86 -1.14 6.13 7.41
CA ASN A 86 -2.25 5.18 7.56
C ASN A 86 -2.86 5.17 8.97
N SER A 87 -2.09 5.53 10.00
CA SER A 87 -2.56 5.62 11.38
C SER A 87 -3.46 6.83 11.67
N ILE A 88 -3.44 7.83 10.78
CA ILE A 88 -4.23 9.06 10.91
C ILE A 88 -5.56 8.93 10.14
N ILE A 89 -5.56 8.19 9.03
CA ILE A 89 -6.69 8.10 8.10
C ILE A 89 -7.94 7.59 8.83
N GLU A 90 -8.97 8.42 8.80
CA GLU A 90 -10.31 8.06 9.20
C GLU A 90 -11.05 7.45 8.02
N ILE A 91 -11.64 6.28 8.27
CA ILE A 91 -12.26 5.48 7.23
C ILE A 91 -13.76 5.57 7.39
N ASP A 92 -14.42 6.09 6.37
CA ASP A 92 -15.88 6.12 6.27
C ASP A 92 -16.39 4.71 5.98
N GLU A 93 -16.85 4.02 7.04
CA GLU A 93 -17.34 2.63 6.96
C GLU A 93 -18.48 2.46 5.95
N SER A 94 -19.25 3.52 5.64
CA SER A 94 -20.33 3.45 4.64
C SER A 94 -19.83 3.25 3.21
N LYS A 95 -18.55 3.55 2.95
CA LYS A 95 -17.89 3.39 1.64
C LYS A 95 -17.07 2.09 1.56
N ILE A 96 -17.00 1.33 2.65
CA ILE A 96 -16.22 0.10 2.69
C ILE A 96 -17.07 -1.08 2.21
N VAL A 97 -16.54 -1.78 1.23
CA VAL A 97 -17.05 -3.05 0.75
C VAL A 97 -16.16 -4.15 1.31
N GLN A 98 -16.75 -5.07 2.08
CA GLN A 98 -16.02 -6.19 2.68
C GLN A 98 -15.86 -7.34 1.68
N VAL A 99 -15.09 -7.09 0.61
CA VAL A 99 -14.73 -8.07 -0.42
C VAL A 99 -13.22 -8.11 -0.56
N ASN A 100 -12.65 -9.31 -0.73
CA ASN A 100 -11.21 -9.47 -0.91
C ASN A 100 -10.76 -8.85 -2.24
N ALA A 101 -9.57 -8.23 -2.24
CA ALA A 101 -8.92 -7.74 -3.45
C ALA A 101 -8.86 -8.82 -4.55
N SER A 102 -8.56 -10.06 -4.19
CA SER A 102 -8.49 -11.19 -5.12
C SER A 102 -9.81 -11.44 -5.84
N ASP A 103 -10.94 -11.32 -5.14
CA ASP A 103 -12.25 -11.64 -5.69
C ASP A 103 -12.69 -10.55 -6.68
N ILE A 104 -12.42 -9.28 -6.32
CA ILE A 104 -12.62 -8.14 -7.23
C ILE A 104 -11.73 -8.31 -8.47
N LEU A 105 -10.43 -8.58 -8.29
CA LEU A 105 -9.51 -8.75 -9.41
C LEU A 105 -9.94 -9.89 -10.33
N ALA A 106 -10.28 -11.06 -9.80
CA ALA A 106 -10.74 -12.20 -10.59
C ALA A 106 -11.96 -11.84 -11.46
N SER A 107 -12.95 -11.15 -10.87
CA SER A 107 -14.14 -10.72 -11.61
C SER A 107 -13.83 -9.67 -12.67
N GLU A 108 -12.95 -8.72 -12.37
CA GLU A 108 -12.61 -7.63 -13.29
C GLU A 108 -11.71 -8.11 -14.44
N SER A 109 -10.88 -9.14 -14.23
CA SER A 109 -9.85 -9.58 -15.18
C SER A 109 -10.22 -10.82 -16.00
N GLU A 110 -11.41 -11.39 -15.83
CA GLU A 110 -11.86 -12.58 -16.59
C GLU A 110 -11.78 -12.36 -18.10
N GLY A 111 -10.98 -13.19 -18.80
CA GLY A 111 -10.77 -13.09 -20.24
C GLY A 111 -10.03 -11.84 -20.73
N LYS A 112 -9.46 -11.04 -19.81
CA LYS A 112 -8.76 -9.77 -20.07
C LYS A 112 -7.25 -9.86 -19.77
N ASN A 113 -6.51 -8.80 -20.08
CA ASN A 113 -5.11 -8.67 -19.74
C ASN A 113 -4.95 -8.05 -18.34
N LEU A 114 -4.30 -8.78 -17.45
CA LEU A 114 -3.97 -8.34 -16.09
C LEU A 114 -2.46 -8.07 -15.97
N ALA A 115 -2.09 -6.89 -15.49
CA ALA A 115 -0.74 -6.63 -14.98
C ALA A 115 -0.79 -6.52 -13.45
N VAL A 116 0.12 -7.20 -12.77
CA VAL A 116 0.26 -7.18 -11.31
C VAL A 116 1.65 -6.68 -10.96
N VAL A 117 1.76 -5.54 -10.31
CA VAL A 117 3.01 -4.99 -9.77
C VAL A 117 3.10 -5.40 -8.31
N GLY A 118 4.03 -6.31 -8.02
CA GLY A 118 4.13 -7.02 -6.74
C GLY A 118 3.76 -8.49 -6.88
N HIS A 119 4.44 -9.38 -6.15
CA HIS A 119 4.10 -10.79 -6.10
C HIS A 119 3.09 -11.09 -4.97
N PHE A 120 1.90 -11.58 -5.33
CA PHE A 120 0.83 -11.90 -4.38
C PHE A 120 0.40 -13.37 -4.43
N PRO A 121 -0.01 -13.98 -3.30
CA PRO A 121 -0.43 -15.38 -3.27
C PRO A 121 -1.60 -15.77 -4.17
N PHE A 122 -2.39 -14.79 -4.65
CA PHE A 122 -3.54 -15.05 -5.52
C PHE A 122 -3.17 -15.12 -7.02
N VAL A 123 -1.96 -14.72 -7.40
CA VAL A 123 -1.54 -14.61 -8.81
C VAL A 123 -1.72 -15.91 -9.58
N ASP A 124 -1.37 -17.05 -8.98
CA ASP A 124 -1.49 -18.36 -9.65
C ASP A 124 -2.94 -18.68 -10.03
N SER A 125 -3.91 -18.28 -9.19
CA SER A 125 -5.33 -18.45 -9.52
C SER A 125 -5.78 -17.52 -10.65
N MET A 126 -5.18 -16.34 -10.78
CA MET A 126 -5.51 -15.38 -11.86
C MET A 126 -5.03 -15.86 -13.22
N LYS A 127 -3.88 -16.56 -13.29
CA LYS A 127 -3.36 -17.13 -14.54
C LYS A 127 -4.36 -18.08 -15.24
N ALA A 128 -5.26 -18.72 -14.49
CA ALA A 128 -6.29 -19.60 -15.04
C ALA A 128 -7.53 -18.87 -15.58
N ILE A 129 -7.72 -17.60 -15.21
CA ILE A 129 -8.96 -16.84 -15.46
C ILE A 129 -8.71 -15.71 -16.47
N CYS A 130 -7.55 -15.07 -16.40
CA CYS A 130 -7.16 -13.99 -17.30
C CYS A 130 -6.74 -14.52 -18.67
N ARG A 131 -6.86 -13.69 -19.72
CA ARG A 131 -6.26 -13.98 -21.03
C ARG A 131 -4.73 -13.95 -20.95
N ASN A 132 -4.21 -12.92 -20.29
CA ASN A 132 -2.79 -12.78 -19.98
C ASN A 132 -2.66 -12.27 -18.53
N CYS A 133 -1.67 -12.76 -17.81
CA CYS A 133 -1.35 -12.31 -16.46
C CYS A 133 0.17 -12.07 -16.36
N TRP A 134 0.57 -10.80 -16.29
CA TRP A 134 1.98 -10.42 -16.16
C TRP A 134 2.25 -9.94 -14.74
N VAL A 135 3.19 -10.60 -14.06
CA VAL A 135 3.60 -10.24 -12.70
C VAL A 135 4.94 -9.52 -12.82
N ILE A 136 5.03 -8.32 -12.28
CA ILE A 136 6.21 -7.46 -12.36
C ILE A 136 6.71 -7.24 -10.93
N GLU A 137 7.96 -7.61 -10.66
CA GLU A 137 8.53 -7.55 -9.32
C GLU A 137 9.99 -7.09 -9.36
N LYS A 138 10.42 -6.31 -8.36
CA LYS A 138 11.80 -5.84 -8.24
C LYS A 138 12.79 -6.98 -7.99
N LYS A 139 12.33 -8.04 -7.33
CA LYS A 139 13.06 -9.29 -7.07
C LYS A 139 12.24 -10.45 -7.65
N PRO A 140 12.24 -10.63 -8.97
CA PRO A 140 11.36 -11.59 -9.63
C PRO A 140 11.64 -13.02 -9.18
N TYR A 141 10.58 -13.83 -9.09
CA TYR A 141 10.65 -15.25 -8.77
C TYR A 141 9.89 -16.07 -9.81
N GLY A 142 10.46 -17.20 -10.24
CA GLY A 142 9.80 -18.08 -11.22
C GLY A 142 9.57 -17.39 -12.57
N GLU A 143 8.30 -17.19 -12.93
CA GLU A 143 7.86 -16.58 -14.19
C GLU A 143 7.61 -15.06 -14.08
N ASP A 144 7.95 -14.45 -12.95
CA ASP A 144 7.80 -13.01 -12.78
C ASP A 144 8.74 -12.25 -13.73
N PHE A 145 8.27 -11.11 -14.22
CA PHE A 145 9.03 -10.16 -15.01
C PHE A 145 9.76 -9.17 -14.09
N PRO A 146 10.94 -8.68 -14.50
CA PRO A 146 11.64 -7.64 -13.76
C PRO A 146 10.95 -6.28 -13.93
N GLU A 147 11.30 -5.31 -13.07
CA GLU A 147 10.67 -3.99 -13.01
C GLU A 147 10.65 -3.25 -14.37
N GLU A 148 11.68 -3.41 -15.20
CA GLU A 148 11.80 -2.72 -16.49
C GLU A 148 10.67 -3.10 -17.47
N ALA A 149 10.11 -4.30 -17.30
CA ALA A 149 9.01 -4.80 -18.10
C ALA A 149 7.68 -4.07 -17.83
N ALA A 150 7.59 -3.27 -16.77
CA ALA A 150 6.42 -2.43 -16.48
C ALA A 150 6.05 -1.54 -17.67
N SER A 151 7.05 -0.92 -18.30
CA SER A 151 6.86 -0.03 -19.46
C SER A 151 6.32 -0.75 -20.70
N GLU A 152 6.49 -2.07 -20.78
CA GLU A 152 5.99 -2.89 -21.87
C GLU A 152 4.57 -3.40 -21.60
N TYR A 153 4.33 -3.94 -20.39
CA TYR A 153 3.11 -4.71 -20.11
C TYR A 153 1.98 -3.87 -19.50
N ILE A 154 2.27 -2.88 -18.66
CA ILE A 154 1.23 -2.03 -18.04
C ILE A 154 0.39 -1.30 -19.11
N PRO A 155 0.97 -0.73 -20.19
CA PRO A 155 0.18 -0.10 -21.24
C PRO A 155 -0.72 -1.05 -22.03
N ARG A 156 -0.55 -2.38 -21.90
CA ARG A 156 -1.34 -3.40 -22.60
C ARG A 156 -2.42 -4.03 -21.71
N ALA A 157 -2.47 -3.66 -20.44
CA ALA A 157 -3.36 -4.25 -19.45
C ALA A 157 -4.71 -3.54 -19.42
N ASP A 158 -5.78 -4.34 -19.32
CA ASP A 158 -7.14 -3.85 -19.09
C ASP A 158 -7.38 -3.63 -17.59
N VAL A 159 -6.69 -4.42 -16.75
CA VAL A 159 -6.73 -4.35 -15.29
C VAL A 159 -5.31 -4.29 -14.75
N VAL A 160 -5.05 -3.38 -13.82
CA VAL A 160 -3.73 -3.20 -13.20
C VAL A 160 -3.86 -3.28 -11.69
N ALA A 161 -3.14 -4.22 -11.07
CA ALA A 161 -3.03 -4.36 -9.63
C ALA A 161 -1.67 -3.85 -9.17
N ILE A 162 -1.62 -2.81 -8.33
CA ILE A 162 -0.38 -2.16 -7.88
C ILE A 162 -0.25 -2.32 -6.36
N THR A 163 0.87 -2.90 -5.91
CA THR A 163 1.20 -2.96 -4.49
C THR A 163 1.23 -1.58 -3.81
N GLY A 164 0.68 -1.47 -2.60
CA GLY A 164 0.80 -0.26 -1.77
C GLY A 164 2.25 0.07 -1.40
N THR A 165 3.20 -0.87 -1.55
CA THR A 165 4.64 -0.58 -1.37
C THR A 165 5.19 0.38 -2.43
N ALA A 166 4.47 0.61 -3.54
CA ALA A 166 4.80 1.61 -4.54
C ALA A 166 4.83 3.06 -4.00
N PHE A 167 4.15 3.32 -2.88
CA PHE A 167 4.27 4.60 -2.16
C PHE A 167 5.58 4.72 -1.40
N ILE A 168 6.10 3.62 -0.87
CA ILE A 168 7.32 3.58 -0.03
C ILE A 168 8.57 3.76 -0.89
N ASN A 169 8.61 3.09 -2.05
CA ASN A 169 9.74 3.16 -2.98
C ASN A 169 9.55 4.22 -4.10
N HIS A 170 8.55 5.09 -3.93
CA HIS A 170 8.22 6.22 -4.79
C HIS A 170 7.92 5.90 -6.27
N THR A 171 7.59 4.66 -6.62
CA THR A 171 7.28 4.29 -8.01
C THR A 171 5.81 4.49 -8.41
N ILE A 172 4.92 4.79 -7.46
CA ILE A 172 3.47 4.86 -7.69
C ILE A 172 3.07 5.77 -8.87
N GLU A 173 3.65 6.97 -8.98
CA GLU A 173 3.32 7.91 -10.05
C GLU A 173 3.75 7.40 -11.42
N THR A 174 4.96 6.84 -11.50
CA THR A 174 5.46 6.24 -12.74
C THR A 174 4.55 5.09 -13.17
N LEU A 175 4.19 4.20 -12.26
CA LEU A 175 3.30 3.07 -12.55
C LEU A 175 1.90 3.53 -13.02
N LEU A 176 1.30 4.51 -12.35
CA LEU A 176 0.00 5.06 -12.74
C LEU A 176 0.06 5.74 -14.11
N SER A 177 1.15 6.45 -14.43
CA SER A 177 1.33 7.10 -15.74
C SER A 177 1.49 6.14 -16.92
N LEU A 178 1.84 4.87 -16.66
CA LEU A 178 1.90 3.82 -17.68
C LEU A 178 0.53 3.20 -17.95
N CYS A 179 -0.43 3.36 -17.05
CA CYS A 179 -1.76 2.75 -17.17
C CYS A 179 -2.57 3.43 -18.27
N GLN A 180 -3.32 2.64 -19.04
CA GLN A 180 -4.26 3.19 -20.01
C GLN A 180 -5.36 3.97 -19.29
N PRO A 181 -5.89 5.07 -19.86
CA PRO A 181 -6.96 5.85 -19.26
C PRO A 181 -8.21 5.02 -18.91
N CYS A 182 -8.52 3.98 -19.70
CA CYS A 182 -9.66 3.11 -19.50
C CYS A 182 -9.38 1.87 -18.61
N ALA A 183 -8.13 1.67 -18.17
CA ALA A 183 -7.78 0.51 -17.35
C ALA A 183 -8.44 0.60 -15.96
N LYS A 184 -8.86 -0.55 -15.43
CA LYS A 184 -9.30 -0.67 -14.04
C LYS A 184 -8.09 -0.81 -13.14
N ILE A 185 -7.82 0.19 -12.30
CA ILE A 185 -6.62 0.22 -11.47
C ILE A 185 -6.99 -0.08 -10.02
N MET A 186 -6.32 -1.05 -9.41
CA MET A 186 -6.42 -1.35 -7.98
C MET A 186 -5.08 -1.10 -7.32
N ILE A 187 -5.07 -0.34 -6.22
CA ILE A 187 -3.93 -0.31 -5.31
C ILE A 187 -4.23 -1.23 -4.13
N LEU A 188 -3.34 -2.18 -3.83
CA LEU A 188 -3.60 -3.24 -2.86
C LEU A 188 -2.46 -3.47 -1.85
N GLY A 189 -2.86 -3.77 -0.62
CA GLY A 189 -1.97 -4.21 0.46
C GLY A 189 -2.01 -3.30 1.69
N PRO A 190 -1.41 -3.72 2.82
CA PRO A 190 -1.50 -2.98 4.09
C PRO A 190 -0.90 -1.57 4.04
N SER A 191 0.03 -1.32 3.11
CA SER A 191 0.64 -0.01 2.88
C SER A 191 -0.26 0.97 2.13
N THR A 192 -1.40 0.54 1.58
CA THR A 192 -2.30 1.41 0.80
C THR A 192 -2.97 2.47 1.67
N PRO A 193 -2.79 3.78 1.37
CA PRO A 193 -3.58 4.84 1.99
C PRO A 193 -5.03 4.73 1.55
N MET A 194 -5.94 4.51 2.50
CA MET A 194 -7.38 4.39 2.23
C MET A 194 -8.03 5.78 2.10
N LEU A 195 -7.52 6.61 1.19
CA LEU A 195 -7.95 7.99 0.95
C LEU A 195 -8.66 8.11 -0.42
N PRO A 196 -9.93 8.57 -0.47
CA PRO A 196 -10.67 8.74 -1.72
C PRO A 196 -10.00 9.66 -2.74
N LEU A 197 -9.12 10.58 -2.31
CA LEU A 197 -8.29 11.42 -3.18
C LEU A 197 -7.53 10.62 -4.24
N LEU A 198 -7.11 9.39 -3.94
CA LEU A 198 -6.40 8.55 -4.91
C LEU A 198 -7.24 8.23 -6.15
N PHE A 199 -8.57 8.29 -6.05
CA PHE A 199 -9.45 8.13 -7.20
C PHE A 199 -9.33 9.27 -8.23
N ASP A 200 -8.88 10.45 -7.81
CA ASP A 200 -8.59 11.57 -8.72
C ASP A 200 -7.35 11.29 -9.61
N HIS A 201 -6.60 10.22 -9.31
CA HIS A 201 -5.44 9.73 -10.07
C HIS A 201 -5.74 8.47 -10.89
N ASN A 202 -6.98 8.35 -11.39
CA ASN A 202 -7.47 7.23 -12.20
C ASN A 202 -7.48 5.86 -11.48
N VAL A 203 -7.27 5.84 -10.16
CA VAL A 203 -7.43 4.63 -9.37
C VAL A 203 -8.92 4.28 -9.32
N THR A 204 -9.25 3.01 -9.52
CA THR A 204 -10.64 2.53 -9.44
C THR A 204 -10.94 1.88 -8.09
N PHE A 205 -9.98 1.16 -7.52
CA PHE A 205 -10.14 0.42 -6.28
C PHE A 205 -8.96 0.67 -5.34
N LEU A 206 -9.25 0.82 -4.06
CA LEU A 206 -8.26 0.76 -2.99
C LEU A 206 -8.58 -0.44 -2.12
N SER A 207 -7.59 -1.30 -1.89
CA SER A 207 -7.71 -2.41 -0.96
C SER A 207 -6.55 -2.37 0.03
N GLY A 208 -6.88 -2.33 1.30
CA GLY A 208 -5.91 -2.19 2.38
C GLY A 208 -6.32 -2.95 3.61
N SER A 209 -5.80 -2.51 4.74
CA SER A 209 -6.11 -3.11 6.04
C SER A 209 -6.33 -2.06 7.10
N ARG A 210 -7.25 -2.34 8.01
CA ARG A 210 -7.46 -1.58 9.24
C ARG A 210 -7.05 -2.43 10.43
N VAL A 211 -6.18 -1.90 11.28
CA VAL A 211 -5.93 -2.49 12.60
C VAL A 211 -7.14 -2.24 13.49
N ILE A 212 -7.74 -3.31 13.99
CA ILE A 212 -8.91 -3.31 14.88
C ILE A 212 -8.56 -3.80 16.30
N ASP A 213 -7.42 -4.46 16.47
CA ASP A 213 -6.85 -4.84 17.77
C ASP A 213 -5.33 -4.58 17.72
N GLU A 214 -4.92 -3.47 18.31
CA GLU A 214 -3.52 -3.00 18.29
C GLU A 214 -2.58 -3.95 19.02
N GLU A 215 -3.01 -4.55 20.13
CA GLU A 215 -2.16 -5.42 20.93
C GLU A 215 -1.88 -6.74 20.20
N ALA A 216 -2.92 -7.36 19.63
CA ALA A 216 -2.76 -8.58 18.83
C ALA A 216 -1.89 -8.35 17.59
N ALA A 217 -2.09 -7.23 16.89
CA ALA A 217 -1.26 -6.84 15.76
C ALA A 217 0.19 -6.63 16.20
N ARG A 218 0.42 -5.86 17.26
CA ARG A 218 1.76 -5.58 17.81
C ARG A 218 2.53 -6.86 18.13
N ILE A 219 1.95 -7.77 18.91
CA ILE A 219 2.61 -9.00 19.36
C ILE A 219 3.02 -9.86 18.17
N THR A 220 2.12 -10.04 17.20
CA THR A 220 2.40 -10.87 16.03
C THR A 220 3.46 -10.25 15.12
N ILE A 221 3.42 -8.93 14.89
CA ILE A 221 4.42 -8.20 14.11
C ILE A 221 5.81 -8.29 14.76
N GLN A 222 5.90 -8.10 16.08
CA GLN A 222 7.16 -8.21 16.84
C GLN A 222 7.78 -9.62 16.74
N GLN A 223 6.96 -10.64 16.50
CA GLN A 223 7.39 -12.03 16.35
C GLN A 223 7.64 -12.45 14.89
N GLY A 224 7.63 -11.49 13.95
CA GLY A 224 7.97 -11.75 12.54
C GLY A 224 6.83 -12.26 11.68
N ALA A 225 5.57 -11.98 12.05
CA ALA A 225 4.41 -12.40 11.26
C ALA A 225 4.46 -11.88 9.81
N ILE A 226 4.29 -12.77 8.84
CA ILE A 226 3.83 -12.38 7.49
C ILE A 226 2.37 -11.96 7.54
N PHE A 227 1.84 -11.27 6.52
CA PHE A 227 0.50 -10.68 6.60
C PHE A 227 -0.61 -11.65 7.02
N LYS A 228 -0.60 -12.89 6.49
CA LYS A 228 -1.58 -13.94 6.85
C LYS A 228 -1.56 -14.34 8.34
N GLN A 229 -0.46 -14.05 9.05
CA GLN A 229 -0.28 -14.34 10.47
C GLN A 229 -0.54 -13.11 11.37
N VAL A 230 -0.64 -11.91 10.78
CA VAL A 230 -0.93 -10.69 11.55
C VAL A 230 -2.36 -10.79 12.08
N LYS A 231 -2.51 -10.71 13.39
CA LYS A 231 -3.81 -10.71 14.06
C LYS A 231 -4.31 -9.28 14.26
N GLY A 232 -5.60 -9.13 14.56
CA GLY A 232 -6.16 -7.82 14.88
C GLY A 232 -6.26 -6.88 13.68
N VAL A 233 -6.30 -7.42 12.46
CA VAL A 233 -6.47 -6.65 11.22
C VAL A 233 -7.72 -7.08 10.48
N ARG A 234 -8.40 -6.11 9.87
CA ARG A 234 -9.54 -6.32 8.97
C ARG A 234 -9.17 -5.83 7.58
N LEU A 235 -9.32 -6.69 6.58
CA LEU A 235 -9.21 -6.29 5.17
C LEU A 235 -10.39 -5.41 4.79
N ILE A 236 -10.10 -4.32 4.09
CA ILE A 236 -11.10 -3.34 3.66
C ILE A 236 -10.83 -2.93 2.22
N SER A 237 -11.90 -2.79 1.44
CA SER A 237 -11.82 -2.32 0.07
C SER A 237 -12.81 -1.17 -0.13
N MET A 238 -12.45 -0.21 -0.96
CA MET A 238 -13.35 0.84 -1.45
C MET A 238 -13.20 0.96 -2.96
N ASN A 239 -14.31 1.24 -3.64
CA ASN A 239 -14.32 1.56 -5.06
C ASN A 239 -14.59 3.05 -5.24
N HIS A 240 -14.19 3.58 -6.39
CA HIS A 240 -14.70 4.86 -6.85
C HIS A 240 -16.20 4.67 -7.06
N ASN A 241 -17.02 5.16 -6.11
CA ASN A 241 -18.46 5.23 -6.32
C ASN A 241 -18.66 5.98 -7.64
N GLU A 242 -19.18 5.29 -8.66
CA GLU A 242 -19.75 5.97 -9.81
C GLU A 242 -20.68 7.02 -9.23
N ARG A 243 -20.42 8.30 -9.55
CA ARG A 243 -21.39 9.36 -9.32
C ARG A 243 -22.76 8.77 -9.66
N ASN A 244 -23.69 8.76 -8.71
CA ASN A 244 -25.09 8.54 -9.04
C ASN A 244 -25.37 9.42 -10.27
N PRO A 245 -25.71 8.86 -11.44
CA PRO A 245 -26.26 9.69 -12.48
C PRO A 245 -27.59 10.18 -11.92
N GLU A 246 -27.64 11.47 -11.58
CA GLU A 246 -28.91 12.20 -11.53
C GLU A 246 -29.55 12.20 -12.93
#